data_AF-A0A1Q8FZK6-F1
#
_entry.id   AF-A0A1Q8FZK6-F1
#
_cell.length_a   1.000
_cell.length_b   1.000
_cell.length_c   1.000
_cell.angle_alpha   90.00
_cell.angle_beta   90.00
_cell.angle_gamma   90.00
#
_symmetry.space_group_name_H-M   'P 1'
#
loop_
_entity.id
_entity.type
_entity.pdbx_description
1 polymer ?
#
loop_
_entity_poly.entity_id
_entity_poly.type
_entity_poly.pdbx_seq_one_letter_code
_entity_poly.pdbx_strand_id
1 'polypeptide(L)'
;MTEAALNRYIALHEALGRGRSKPDSTALPFTASALLRSADETAEPRQLVSRTREIHDAIKDRLGGHRAPTGSLRWVYAAMMTARGIDPERFFALREAVRAARKASGTGSIHGGGARAALVLALSDEPTETLVARFYAIKQAIRPPWWRSDVSITDTFAAAHAAEGAAPGDVTARREQAEQVFAADRHFQHNKREATRLAVLLHASPHQAVAAFDSLREAARSQKRLRGEHDKSMLVAWAVEGLTAADVHAMADISERLPKKCRGAGAPRTRLAHQILTADRPGVPATDVSAMAAVIAAQTAVMVAIMSSTVVATTATAS
;
A
#
# COMPACT_ATOMS: atom_id res chain seq x y z
N MET A 1 3.52 -22.30 5.63
CA MET A 1 3.25 -21.55 4.39
C MET A 1 4.15 -20.33 4.24
N THR A 2 4.45 -19.59 5.31
CA THR A 2 5.34 -18.41 5.36
C THR A 2 6.75 -18.60 4.77
N GLU A 3 7.28 -19.82 4.78
CA GLU A 3 8.59 -20.15 4.21
C GLU A 3 8.62 -20.08 2.68
N ALA A 4 7.52 -20.45 2.01
CA ALA A 4 7.41 -20.35 0.57
C ALA A 4 7.41 -18.88 0.11
N ALA A 5 6.60 -18.02 0.74
CA ALA A 5 6.62 -16.57 0.51
C ALA A 5 8.01 -15.95 0.69
N LEU A 6 8.69 -16.31 1.78
CA LEU A 6 10.02 -15.79 2.07
C LEU A 6 11.07 -16.26 1.04
N ASN A 7 11.04 -17.54 0.66
CA ASN A 7 11.95 -18.06 -0.37
C ASN A 7 11.68 -17.39 -1.73
N ARG A 8 10.41 -17.22 -2.11
CA ARG A 8 10.01 -16.49 -3.32
C ARG A 8 10.46 -15.03 -3.27
N TYR A 9 10.32 -14.37 -2.12
CA TYR A 9 10.81 -13.00 -1.91
C TYR A 9 12.32 -12.90 -2.14
N ILE A 10 13.10 -13.81 -1.56
CA ILE A 10 14.57 -13.82 -1.72
C ILE A 10 14.93 -14.01 -3.20
N ALA A 11 14.28 -14.94 -3.90
CA ALA A 11 14.51 -15.18 -5.32
C ALA A 11 14.18 -13.94 -6.18
N LEU A 12 13.06 -13.26 -5.92
CA LEU A 12 12.66 -12.02 -6.59
C LEU A 12 13.65 -10.87 -6.30
N HIS A 13 14.03 -10.70 -5.03
CA HIS A 13 14.99 -9.68 -4.60
C HIS A 13 16.36 -9.88 -5.27
N GLU A 14 16.85 -11.12 -5.33
CA GLU A 14 18.08 -11.43 -6.06
C GLU A 14 17.96 -11.20 -7.56
N ALA A 15 16.87 -11.67 -8.19
CA ALA A 15 16.66 -11.52 -9.62
C ALA A 15 16.56 -10.04 -10.05
N LEU A 16 15.86 -9.20 -9.27
CA LEU A 16 15.79 -7.75 -9.49
C LEU A 16 17.15 -7.07 -9.33
N GLY A 17 17.95 -7.52 -8.35
CA GLY A 17 19.28 -6.97 -8.07
C GLY A 17 20.35 -7.29 -9.12
N ARG A 18 20.09 -8.29 -9.99
CA ARG A 18 20.97 -8.70 -11.10
C ARG A 18 20.58 -7.95 -12.38
N GLY A 19 21.54 -7.36 -13.08
CA GLY A 19 21.31 -6.63 -14.36
C GLY A 19 21.67 -5.14 -14.30
N ARG A 20 21.73 -4.50 -15.48
CA ARG A 20 22.17 -3.10 -15.62
C ARG A 20 21.09 -2.10 -15.23
N SER A 21 19.84 -2.36 -15.61
CA SER A 21 18.67 -1.62 -15.12
C SER A 21 18.06 -2.36 -13.93
N LYS A 22 18.18 -1.76 -12.75
CA LYS A 22 17.69 -2.32 -11.49
C LYS A 22 17.19 -1.23 -10.54
N PRO A 23 16.24 -1.55 -9.65
CA PRO A 23 15.88 -0.66 -8.56
C PRO A 23 17.11 -0.39 -7.67
N ASP A 24 17.17 0.81 -7.12
CA ASP A 24 18.16 1.16 -6.10
C ASP A 24 17.94 0.39 -4.78
N SER A 25 18.84 0.56 -3.82
CA SER A 25 18.77 -0.11 -2.52
C SER A 25 17.50 0.18 -1.73
N THR A 26 16.85 1.33 -1.99
CA THR A 26 15.63 1.75 -1.28
C THR A 26 14.39 1.13 -1.93
N ALA A 27 14.32 1.11 -3.26
CA ALA A 27 13.18 0.57 -4.00
C ALA A 27 13.20 -0.95 -4.11
N LEU A 28 14.39 -1.57 -4.12
CA LEU A 28 14.55 -3.01 -4.39
C LEU A 28 13.70 -3.90 -3.45
N PRO A 29 13.73 -3.73 -2.11
CA PRO A 29 12.95 -4.57 -1.22
C PRO A 29 11.44 -4.45 -1.45
N PHE A 30 10.95 -3.24 -1.71
CA PHE A 30 9.52 -3.00 -1.94
C PHE A 30 9.06 -3.43 -3.33
N THR A 31 9.93 -3.33 -4.33
CA THR A 31 9.69 -3.87 -5.68
C THR A 31 9.57 -5.39 -5.63
N ALA A 32 10.47 -6.07 -4.90
CA ALA A 32 10.41 -7.51 -4.69
C ALA A 32 9.16 -7.94 -3.90
N SER A 33 8.83 -7.20 -2.84
CA SER A 33 7.62 -7.43 -2.02
C SER A 33 6.33 -7.27 -2.83
N ALA A 34 6.24 -6.25 -3.70
CA ALA A 34 5.08 -6.05 -4.57
C ALA A 34 4.84 -7.24 -5.52
N LEU A 35 5.92 -7.87 -6.01
CA LEU A 35 5.84 -9.04 -6.90
C LEU A 35 5.44 -10.34 -6.21
N LEU A 36 5.45 -10.41 -4.87
CA LEU A 36 4.99 -11.61 -4.14
C LEU A 36 3.53 -11.92 -4.43
N ARG A 37 2.71 -10.87 -4.59
CA ARG A 37 1.26 -10.97 -4.83
C ARG A 37 0.93 -11.06 -6.31
N SER A 38 1.79 -11.72 -7.08
CA SER A 38 1.53 -11.98 -8.49
C SER A 38 0.23 -12.79 -8.61
N ALA A 39 -0.70 -12.32 -9.44
CA ALA A 39 -1.92 -13.04 -9.79
C ALA A 39 -1.60 -14.35 -10.51
N ASP A 40 -0.47 -14.40 -11.22
CA ASP A 40 0.13 -15.64 -11.70
C ASP A 40 1.08 -16.19 -10.63
N GLU A 41 0.58 -17.12 -9.82
CA GLU A 41 1.34 -17.81 -8.78
C GLU A 41 2.42 -18.73 -9.36
N THR A 42 2.23 -19.21 -10.59
CA THR A 42 3.13 -20.13 -11.29
C THR A 42 4.26 -19.39 -12.01
N ALA A 43 4.12 -18.09 -12.24
CA ALA A 43 5.13 -17.27 -12.89
C ALA A 43 6.49 -17.37 -12.17
N GLU A 44 7.51 -17.70 -12.95
CA GLU A 44 8.88 -17.77 -12.48
C GLU A 44 9.39 -16.36 -12.11
N PRO A 45 10.17 -16.19 -11.02
CA PRO A 45 10.68 -14.88 -10.60
C PRO A 45 11.38 -14.10 -11.72
N ARG A 46 12.08 -14.79 -12.63
CA ARG A 46 12.77 -14.14 -13.77
C ARG A 46 11.78 -13.53 -14.78
N GLN A 47 10.65 -14.18 -15.03
CA GLN A 47 9.62 -13.69 -15.95
C GLN A 47 8.98 -12.42 -15.38
N LEU A 48 8.60 -12.44 -14.09
CA LEU A 48 8.07 -11.28 -13.39
C LEU A 48 9.06 -10.10 -13.39
N VAL A 49 10.35 -10.37 -13.22
CA VAL A 49 11.39 -9.33 -13.28
C VAL A 49 11.56 -8.77 -14.68
N SER A 50 11.53 -9.59 -15.73
CA SER A 50 11.58 -9.11 -17.12
C SER A 50 10.42 -8.18 -17.40
N ARG A 51 9.19 -8.62 -17.08
CA ARG A 51 7.98 -7.83 -17.30
C ARG A 51 7.99 -6.52 -16.53
N THR A 52 8.50 -6.54 -15.29
CA THR A 52 8.64 -5.32 -14.47
C THR A 52 9.59 -4.31 -15.10
N ARG A 53 10.68 -4.76 -15.75
CA ARG A 53 11.60 -3.86 -16.47
C ARG A 53 10.94 -3.23 -17.68
N GLU A 54 10.23 -4.04 -18.48
CA GLU A 54 9.48 -3.56 -19.65
C GLU A 54 8.47 -2.47 -19.25
N ILE A 55 7.68 -2.72 -18.21
CA ILE A 55 6.71 -1.73 -17.71
C ILE A 55 7.42 -0.50 -17.14
N HIS A 56 8.53 -0.66 -16.40
CA HIS A 56 9.30 0.47 -15.89
C HIS A 56 9.77 1.38 -17.04
N ASP A 57 10.29 0.80 -18.12
CA ASP A 57 10.79 1.54 -19.27
C ASP A 57 9.64 2.20 -20.04
N ALA A 58 8.51 1.53 -20.24
CA ALA A 58 7.30 2.12 -20.80
C ALA A 58 6.81 3.35 -19.99
N ILE A 59 6.79 3.25 -18.65
CA ILE A 59 6.45 4.39 -17.78
C ILE A 59 7.47 5.52 -17.93
N LYS A 60 8.76 5.19 -17.99
CA LYS A 60 9.83 6.19 -18.13
C LYS A 60 9.72 6.93 -19.46
N ASP A 61 9.47 6.22 -20.55
CA ASP A 61 9.39 6.79 -21.89
C ASP A 61 8.14 7.67 -22.04
N ARG A 62 7.00 7.22 -21.50
CA ARG A 62 5.73 7.96 -21.59
C ARG A 62 5.66 9.19 -20.68
N LEU A 63 6.20 9.10 -19.47
CA LEU A 63 6.07 10.16 -18.45
C LEU A 63 7.33 11.02 -18.28
N GLY A 64 8.47 10.53 -18.77
CA GLY A 64 9.77 11.17 -18.59
C GLY A 64 10.29 11.13 -17.15
N GLY A 65 11.24 12.03 -16.86
CA GLY A 65 11.87 12.12 -15.54
C GLY A 65 11.10 12.91 -14.48
N HIS A 66 10.12 13.74 -14.89
CA HIS A 66 9.54 14.78 -14.03
C HIS A 66 8.07 14.53 -13.63
N ARG A 67 7.36 13.64 -14.33
CA ARG A 67 5.95 13.33 -14.04
C ARG A 67 5.87 12.05 -13.22
N ALA A 68 5.11 12.07 -12.14
CA ALA A 68 4.95 10.91 -11.26
C ALA A 68 4.27 9.72 -11.97
N PRO A 69 4.67 8.46 -11.67
CA PRO A 69 5.72 8.09 -10.72
C PRO A 69 7.15 8.33 -11.27
N THR A 70 8.04 8.86 -10.44
CA THR A 70 9.45 9.15 -10.78
C THR A 70 10.42 8.34 -9.91
N GLY A 71 11.68 8.25 -10.37
CA GLY A 71 12.77 7.63 -9.62
C GLY A 71 12.44 6.22 -9.13
N SER A 72 12.73 5.97 -7.86
CA SER A 72 12.52 4.70 -7.16
C SER A 72 11.05 4.25 -7.16
N LEU A 73 10.07 5.17 -7.12
CA LEU A 73 8.65 4.83 -7.12
C LEU A 73 8.19 4.22 -8.45
N ARG A 74 8.88 4.51 -9.55
CA ARG A 74 8.56 3.94 -10.86
C ARG A 74 8.71 2.42 -10.86
N TRP A 75 9.73 1.90 -10.17
CA TRP A 75 9.95 0.45 -10.02
C TRP A 75 8.82 -0.22 -9.25
N VAL A 76 8.37 0.41 -8.16
CA VAL A 76 7.26 -0.12 -7.35
C VAL A 76 5.96 -0.15 -8.15
N TYR A 77 5.67 0.91 -8.92
CA TYR A 77 4.49 0.96 -9.80
C TYR A 77 4.56 -0.14 -10.87
N ALA A 78 5.71 -0.29 -11.51
CA ALA A 78 5.91 -1.32 -12.51
C ALA A 78 5.72 -2.73 -11.93
N ALA A 79 6.26 -2.98 -10.73
CA ALA A 79 6.07 -4.26 -10.05
C ALA A 79 4.61 -4.52 -9.66
N MET A 80 3.89 -3.50 -9.18
CA MET A 80 2.45 -3.62 -8.89
C MET A 80 1.64 -3.92 -10.15
N MET A 81 1.95 -3.26 -11.27
CA MET A 81 1.30 -3.54 -12.55
C MET A 81 1.60 -4.95 -13.04
N THR A 82 2.87 -5.38 -12.99
CA THR A 82 3.26 -6.76 -13.33
C THR A 82 2.52 -7.78 -12.47
N ALA A 83 2.55 -7.60 -11.14
CA ALA A 83 1.94 -8.52 -10.21
C ALA A 83 0.42 -8.66 -10.43
N ARG A 84 -0.24 -7.60 -10.89
CA ARG A 84 -1.70 -7.59 -11.08
C ARG A 84 -2.15 -7.71 -12.53
N GLY A 85 -1.22 -7.91 -13.47
CA GLY A 85 -1.54 -7.95 -14.90
C GLY A 85 -2.13 -6.64 -15.44
N ILE A 86 -1.85 -5.50 -14.80
CA ILE A 86 -2.38 -4.20 -15.25
C ILE A 86 -1.66 -3.80 -16.54
N ASP A 87 -2.44 -3.50 -17.57
CA ASP A 87 -1.96 -2.90 -18.80
C ASP A 87 -1.47 -1.46 -18.56
N PRO A 88 -0.21 -1.10 -18.89
CA PRO A 88 0.28 0.27 -18.78
C PRO A 88 -0.58 1.30 -19.53
N GLU A 89 -1.18 0.95 -20.67
CA GLU A 89 -2.02 1.88 -21.43
C GLU A 89 -3.32 2.21 -20.67
N ARG A 90 -3.92 1.22 -20.00
CA ARG A 90 -5.05 1.43 -19.09
C ARG A 90 -4.69 2.40 -17.96
N PHE A 91 -3.51 2.25 -17.37
CA PHE A 91 -3.01 3.17 -16.36
C PHE A 91 -2.85 4.60 -16.90
N PHE A 92 -2.25 4.78 -18.09
CA PHE A 92 -2.07 6.10 -18.68
C PHE A 92 -3.40 6.78 -19.03
N ALA A 93 -4.35 6.02 -19.58
CA ALA A 93 -5.69 6.51 -19.90
C ALA A 93 -6.42 7.00 -18.64
N LEU A 94 -6.42 6.21 -17.57
CA LEU A 94 -7.00 6.60 -16.28
C LEU A 94 -6.31 7.82 -15.68
N ARG A 95 -4.97 7.90 -15.76
CA ARG A 95 -4.21 9.03 -15.24
C ARG A 95 -4.56 10.33 -15.95
N GLU A 96 -4.66 10.33 -17.27
CA GLU A 96 -5.06 11.52 -18.03
C GLU A 96 -6.54 11.87 -17.80
N ALA A 97 -7.44 10.89 -17.74
CA ALA A 97 -8.86 11.13 -17.46
C ALA A 97 -9.09 11.75 -16.07
N VAL A 98 -8.44 11.19 -15.04
CA VAL A 98 -8.42 11.75 -13.69
C VAL A 98 -7.89 13.18 -13.71
N ARG A 99 -6.76 13.43 -14.38
CA ARG A 99 -6.17 14.78 -14.47
C ARG A 99 -7.10 15.77 -15.16
N ALA A 100 -7.77 15.37 -16.25
CA ALA A 100 -8.68 16.20 -17.01
C ALA A 100 -9.93 16.59 -16.19
N ALA A 101 -10.51 15.63 -15.45
CA ALA A 101 -11.70 15.86 -14.64
C ALA A 101 -11.45 16.68 -13.35
N ARG A 102 -10.18 16.86 -12.94
CA ARG A 102 -9.80 17.55 -11.69
C ARG A 102 -10.45 18.93 -11.53
N LYS A 103 -10.41 19.79 -12.55
CA LYS A 103 -10.90 21.18 -12.42
C LYS A 103 -12.43 21.20 -12.25
N ALA A 104 -13.13 20.39 -13.05
CA ALA A 104 -14.58 20.30 -13.03
C ALA A 104 -15.11 19.68 -11.73
N SER A 105 -14.34 18.79 -11.08
CA SER A 105 -14.80 18.09 -9.88
C SER A 105 -14.88 18.95 -8.62
N GLY A 106 -14.27 20.14 -8.58
CA GLY A 106 -14.28 21.01 -7.39
C GLY A 106 -13.55 20.44 -6.15
N THR A 107 -12.92 19.26 -6.26
CA THR A 107 -12.26 18.57 -5.15
C THR A 107 -10.84 19.08 -4.84
N GLY A 108 -10.37 20.10 -5.57
CA GLY A 108 -9.08 20.76 -5.34
C GLY A 108 -7.90 20.14 -6.10
N SER A 109 -6.79 19.89 -5.40
CA SER A 109 -5.58 19.32 -5.99
C SER A 109 -5.66 17.78 -6.09
N ILE A 110 -4.76 17.20 -6.88
CA ILE A 110 -4.58 15.76 -6.97
C ILE A 110 -3.11 15.41 -6.79
N HIS A 111 -2.83 14.42 -5.96
CA HIS A 111 -1.48 14.01 -5.63
C HIS A 111 -0.81 13.34 -6.83
N GLY A 112 0.45 13.70 -7.09
CA GLY A 112 1.26 13.08 -8.14
C GLY A 112 0.64 13.15 -9.54
N GLY A 113 -0.17 14.17 -9.82
CA GLY A 113 -0.88 14.28 -11.10
C GLY A 113 -1.88 13.14 -11.36
N GLY A 114 -2.39 12.48 -10.31
CA GLY A 114 -3.36 11.39 -10.42
C GLY A 114 -2.74 10.01 -10.59
N ALA A 115 -1.40 9.88 -10.63
CA ALA A 115 -0.74 8.60 -10.86
C ALA A 115 -1.16 7.52 -9.86
N ARG A 116 -1.22 7.84 -8.56
CA ARG A 116 -1.59 6.86 -7.54
C ARG A 116 -3.05 6.42 -7.65
N ALA A 117 -3.96 7.38 -7.85
CA ALA A 117 -5.37 7.08 -8.05
C ALA A 117 -5.55 6.22 -9.30
N ALA A 118 -4.88 6.55 -10.42
CA ALA A 118 -4.94 5.79 -11.65
C ALA A 118 -4.44 4.34 -11.49
N LEU A 119 -3.35 4.12 -10.75
CA LEU A 119 -2.86 2.77 -10.47
C LEU A 119 -3.90 1.92 -9.74
N VAL A 120 -4.59 2.51 -8.75
CA VAL A 120 -5.63 1.81 -7.98
C VAL A 120 -6.89 1.60 -8.82
N LEU A 121 -7.34 2.61 -9.58
CA LEU A 121 -8.50 2.49 -10.46
C LEU A 121 -8.28 1.46 -11.58
N ALA A 122 -7.03 1.27 -12.03
CA ALA A 122 -6.69 0.31 -13.07
C ALA A 122 -6.85 -1.16 -12.65
N LEU A 123 -7.15 -1.42 -11.37
CA LEU A 123 -7.52 -2.75 -10.87
C LEU A 123 -8.97 -3.13 -11.24
N SER A 124 -9.78 -2.15 -11.66
CA SER A 124 -11.15 -2.38 -12.09
C SER A 124 -11.27 -2.33 -13.61
N ASP A 125 -12.04 -3.28 -14.14
CA ASP A 125 -12.38 -3.39 -15.56
C ASP A 125 -13.55 -2.49 -15.96
N GLU A 126 -14.14 -1.74 -15.02
CA GLU A 126 -15.23 -0.81 -15.32
C GLU A 126 -14.79 0.33 -16.27
N PRO A 127 -15.73 0.95 -17.02
CA PRO A 127 -15.40 2.07 -17.90
C PRO A 127 -14.69 3.22 -17.18
N THR A 128 -13.71 3.84 -17.85
CA THR A 128 -12.90 4.95 -17.32
C THR A 128 -13.76 6.08 -16.76
N GLU A 129 -14.81 6.47 -17.48
CA GLU A 129 -15.71 7.56 -17.12
C GLU A 129 -16.45 7.26 -15.81
N THR A 130 -16.98 6.04 -15.67
CA THR A 130 -17.65 5.56 -14.46
C THR A 130 -16.71 5.61 -13.26
N LEU A 131 -15.49 5.09 -13.40
CA LEU A 131 -14.48 5.07 -12.34
C LEU A 131 -14.07 6.49 -11.92
N VAL A 132 -13.83 7.38 -12.88
CA VAL A 132 -13.40 8.76 -12.60
C VAL A 132 -14.52 9.56 -11.94
N ALA A 133 -15.77 9.42 -12.41
CA ALA A 133 -16.93 10.06 -11.79
C ALA A 133 -17.12 9.60 -10.35
N ARG A 134 -17.08 8.27 -10.11
CA ARG A 134 -17.21 7.69 -8.77
C ARG A 134 -16.06 8.12 -7.84
N PHE A 135 -14.82 8.10 -8.34
CA PHE A 135 -13.65 8.59 -7.60
C PHE A 135 -13.84 10.00 -7.08
N TYR A 136 -14.27 10.93 -7.93
CA TYR A 136 -14.48 12.32 -7.52
C TYR A 136 -15.69 12.50 -6.61
N ALA A 137 -16.77 11.75 -6.82
CA ALA A 137 -17.93 11.76 -5.93
C ALA A 137 -17.57 11.28 -4.52
N ILE A 138 -16.84 10.17 -4.40
CA ILE A 138 -16.33 9.67 -3.12
C ILE A 138 -15.37 10.67 -2.50
N LYS A 139 -14.38 11.17 -3.26
CA LYS A 139 -13.39 12.15 -2.78
C LYS A 139 -14.06 13.40 -2.20
N GLN A 140 -15.14 13.88 -2.83
CA GLN A 140 -15.91 15.01 -2.35
C GLN A 140 -16.65 14.68 -1.05
N ALA A 141 -17.29 13.51 -0.96
CA ALA A 141 -18.02 13.08 0.23
C ALA A 141 -17.12 12.89 1.46
N ILE A 142 -15.91 12.35 1.26
CA ILE A 142 -14.98 12.04 2.36
C ILE A 142 -14.04 13.19 2.73
N ARG A 143 -14.15 14.33 2.05
CA ARG A 143 -13.17 15.41 2.06
C ARG A 143 -12.94 15.94 3.49
N PRO A 144 -11.71 15.85 4.03
CA PRO A 144 -11.41 16.45 5.32
C PRO A 144 -11.34 17.99 5.22
N PRO A 145 -11.49 18.71 6.35
CA PRO A 145 -11.17 20.13 6.41
C PRO A 145 -9.72 20.43 5.98
N TRP A 146 -9.48 21.62 5.42
CA TRP A 146 -8.20 21.97 4.76
C TRP A 146 -6.98 21.83 5.69
N TRP A 147 -7.10 22.15 6.98
CA TRP A 147 -6.01 22.03 7.96
C TRP A 147 -5.65 20.59 8.34
N ARG A 148 -6.41 19.62 7.82
CA ARG A 148 -6.24 18.17 8.06
C ARG A 148 -6.19 17.39 6.75
N SER A 149 -6.12 18.07 5.60
CA SER A 149 -6.13 17.40 4.31
C SER A 149 -4.77 16.84 3.96
N ASP A 150 -4.70 15.52 3.84
CA ASP A 150 -3.65 14.85 3.08
C ASP A 150 -4.27 14.35 1.77
N VAL A 151 -3.91 15.04 0.67
CA VAL A 151 -4.43 14.76 -0.67
C VAL A 151 -3.98 13.37 -1.14
N SER A 152 -2.77 12.95 -0.77
CA SER A 152 -2.23 11.63 -1.12
C SER A 152 -3.07 10.52 -0.52
N ILE A 153 -3.38 10.62 0.78
CA ILE A 153 -4.19 9.65 1.50
C ILE A 153 -5.64 9.66 0.98
N THR A 154 -6.22 10.85 0.80
CA THR A 154 -7.61 11.00 0.34
C THR A 154 -7.80 10.45 -1.06
N ASP A 155 -6.88 10.74 -1.99
CA ASP A 155 -6.93 10.22 -3.36
C ASP A 155 -6.83 8.70 -3.39
N THR A 156 -5.93 8.12 -2.58
CA THR A 156 -5.74 6.67 -2.55
C THR A 156 -6.99 5.97 -1.99
N PHE A 157 -7.56 6.51 -0.92
CA PHE A 157 -8.75 5.96 -0.27
C PHE A 157 -9.98 6.07 -1.17
N ALA A 158 -10.20 7.22 -1.81
CA ALA A 158 -11.29 7.40 -2.76
C ALA A 158 -11.14 6.51 -4.00
N ALA A 159 -9.92 6.33 -4.52
CA ALA A 159 -9.67 5.47 -5.67
C ALA A 159 -9.93 3.99 -5.34
N ALA A 160 -9.58 3.53 -4.14
CA ALA A 160 -9.86 2.16 -3.71
C ALA A 160 -11.36 1.87 -3.72
N HIS A 161 -12.15 2.69 -3.03
CA HIS A 161 -13.60 2.54 -3.01
C HIS A 161 -14.27 2.80 -4.38
N ALA A 162 -13.66 3.60 -5.24
CA ALA A 162 -14.16 3.78 -6.59
C ALA A 162 -13.95 2.52 -7.45
N ALA A 163 -12.77 1.88 -7.35
CA ALA A 163 -12.50 0.62 -8.02
C ALA A 163 -13.40 -0.53 -7.54
N GLU A 164 -13.88 -0.42 -6.30
CA GLU A 164 -14.85 -1.35 -5.66
C GLU A 164 -16.29 -1.23 -6.13
N GLY A 165 -16.63 -0.17 -6.86
CA GLY A 165 -18.04 0.10 -7.14
C GLY A 165 -18.81 0.76 -5.99
N ALA A 166 -18.15 1.17 -4.89
CA ALA A 166 -18.84 1.67 -3.71
C ALA A 166 -19.57 3.01 -3.96
N ALA A 167 -20.73 3.18 -3.34
CA ALA A 167 -21.44 4.45 -3.35
C ALA A 167 -20.81 5.44 -2.34
N PRO A 168 -20.75 6.76 -2.62
CA PRO A 168 -20.20 7.76 -1.70
C PRO A 168 -20.87 7.79 -0.32
N GLY A 169 -22.20 7.56 -0.27
CA GLY A 169 -22.96 7.50 0.97
C GLY A 169 -22.51 6.34 1.86
N ASP A 170 -22.34 5.15 1.29
CA ASP A 170 -21.93 3.95 2.02
C ASP A 170 -20.51 4.08 2.58
N VAL A 171 -19.60 4.70 1.83
CA VAL A 171 -18.24 4.97 2.30
C VAL A 171 -18.26 5.95 3.48
N THR A 172 -19.10 6.97 3.42
CA THR A 172 -19.25 7.96 4.51
C THR A 172 -19.81 7.29 5.76
N ALA A 173 -20.92 6.55 5.63
CA ALA A 173 -21.54 5.83 6.74
C ALA A 173 -20.60 4.83 7.41
N ARG A 174 -19.86 4.02 6.62
CA ARG A 174 -18.85 3.07 7.14
C ARG A 174 -17.75 3.77 7.92
N ARG A 175 -17.28 4.93 7.46
CA ARG A 175 -16.26 5.73 8.17
C ARG A 175 -16.78 6.27 9.49
N GLU A 176 -17.99 6.81 9.51
CA GLU A 176 -18.59 7.36 10.74
C GLU A 176 -18.79 6.26 11.78
N GLN A 177 -19.32 5.10 11.37
CA GLN A 177 -19.50 3.94 12.25
C GLN A 177 -18.16 3.45 12.82
N ALA A 178 -17.14 3.29 11.99
CA ALA A 178 -15.83 2.84 12.44
C ALA A 178 -15.13 3.87 13.34
N GLU A 179 -15.23 5.16 13.03
CA GLU A 179 -14.64 6.22 13.86
C GLU A 179 -15.27 6.29 15.25
N GLN A 180 -16.58 6.06 15.38
CA GLN A 180 -17.26 6.01 16.69
C GLN A 180 -16.67 4.94 17.60
N VAL A 181 -16.43 3.73 17.07
CA VAL A 181 -15.84 2.62 17.85
C VAL A 181 -14.42 2.96 18.29
N PHE A 182 -13.57 3.42 17.37
CA PHE A 182 -12.18 3.76 17.70
C PHE A 182 -12.03 5.02 18.55
N ALA A 183 -12.98 5.95 18.50
CA ALA A 183 -13.00 7.12 19.35
C ALA A 183 -13.35 6.79 20.81
N ALA A 184 -14.16 5.76 21.03
CA ALA A 184 -14.55 5.30 22.36
C ALA A 184 -13.43 4.52 23.08
N ASP A 185 -12.48 3.94 22.34
CA ASP A 185 -11.38 3.18 22.92
C ASP A 185 -10.12 4.04 23.21
N ARG A 186 -9.58 3.91 24.43
CA ARG A 186 -8.41 4.67 24.90
C ARG A 186 -7.11 4.39 24.12
N HIS A 187 -6.94 3.17 23.59
CA HIS A 187 -5.75 2.79 22.85
C HIS A 187 -5.79 3.38 21.44
N PHE A 188 -6.98 3.45 20.85
CA PHE A 188 -7.18 3.94 19.49
C PHE A 188 -7.48 5.43 19.39
N GLN A 189 -7.90 6.12 20.46
CA GLN A 189 -8.30 7.54 20.42
C GLN A 189 -7.33 8.47 19.66
N HIS A 190 -6.02 8.29 19.85
CA HIS A 190 -4.99 9.09 19.16
C HIS A 190 -4.67 8.63 17.72
N ASN A 191 -5.01 7.40 17.35
CA ASN A 191 -4.81 6.82 16.02
C ASN A 191 -6.13 6.53 15.29
N LYS A 192 -7.27 7.00 15.81
CA LYS A 192 -8.60 6.58 15.39
C LYS A 192 -8.87 6.78 13.90
N ARG A 193 -8.31 7.83 13.31
CA ARG A 193 -8.45 8.10 11.87
C ARG A 193 -7.76 7.07 11.01
N GLU A 194 -6.54 6.72 11.37
CA GLU A 194 -5.77 5.71 10.65
C GLU A 194 -6.42 4.34 10.81
N ALA A 195 -6.85 4.01 12.04
CA ALA A 195 -7.60 2.79 12.31
C ALA A 195 -8.90 2.72 11.52
N THR A 196 -9.69 3.81 11.51
CA THR A 196 -10.93 3.95 10.73
C THR A 196 -10.66 3.74 9.25
N ARG A 197 -9.63 4.42 8.72
CA ARG A 197 -9.25 4.32 7.31
C ARG A 197 -8.90 2.88 6.94
N LEU A 198 -8.04 2.23 7.72
CA LEU A 198 -7.64 0.85 7.49
C LEU A 198 -8.83 -0.11 7.64
N ALA A 199 -9.68 0.07 8.65
CA ALA A 199 -10.82 -0.80 8.89
C ALA A 199 -11.83 -0.72 7.74
N VAL A 200 -12.12 0.48 7.25
CA VAL A 200 -13.04 0.67 6.13
C VAL A 200 -12.45 0.16 4.81
N LEU A 201 -11.15 0.36 4.57
CA LEU A 201 -10.47 -0.19 3.39
C LEU A 201 -10.48 -1.73 3.40
N LEU A 202 -10.17 -2.33 4.55
CA LEU A 202 -10.03 -3.79 4.67
C LEU A 202 -11.35 -4.51 4.97
N HIS A 203 -12.46 -3.77 5.06
CA HIS A 203 -13.75 -4.25 5.58
C HIS A 203 -13.62 -4.99 6.94
N ALA A 204 -12.66 -4.56 7.76
CA ALA A 204 -12.38 -5.16 9.05
C ALA A 204 -13.31 -4.63 10.13
N SER A 205 -13.69 -5.49 11.08
CA SER A 205 -14.52 -5.10 12.21
C SER A 205 -13.73 -4.23 13.19
N PRO A 206 -14.15 -2.97 13.44
CA PRO A 206 -13.50 -2.10 14.43
C PRO A 206 -13.53 -2.70 15.85
N HIS A 207 -14.59 -3.43 16.17
CA HIS A 207 -14.76 -4.08 17.49
C HIS A 207 -13.76 -5.22 17.68
N GLN A 208 -13.53 -6.04 16.64
CA GLN A 208 -12.54 -7.11 16.70
C GLN A 208 -11.12 -6.55 16.83
N ALA A 209 -10.81 -5.47 16.11
CA ALA A 209 -9.52 -4.79 16.20
C ALA A 209 -9.25 -4.27 17.63
N VAL A 210 -10.25 -3.65 18.26
CA VAL A 210 -10.15 -3.20 19.66
C VAL A 210 -9.94 -4.39 20.60
N ALA A 211 -10.73 -5.45 20.47
CA ALA A 211 -10.63 -6.64 21.32
C ALA A 211 -9.28 -7.36 21.22
N ALA A 212 -8.66 -7.37 20.02
CA ALA A 212 -7.39 -8.04 19.78
C ALA A 212 -6.15 -7.22 20.18
N PHE A 213 -6.30 -5.91 20.45
CA PHE A 213 -5.16 -5.01 20.57
C PHE A 213 -4.21 -5.34 21.73
N ASP A 214 -4.74 -5.62 22.92
CA ASP A 214 -3.90 -5.85 24.11
C ASP A 214 -3.07 -7.14 23.98
N SER A 215 -3.66 -8.23 23.47
CA SER A 215 -2.94 -9.49 23.27
C SER A 215 -1.81 -9.33 22.24
N LEU A 216 -2.07 -8.59 21.15
CA LEU A 216 -1.08 -8.27 20.14
C LEU A 216 0.04 -7.37 20.68
N ARG A 217 -0.29 -6.39 21.53
CA ARG A 217 0.69 -5.52 22.18
C ARG A 217 1.60 -6.32 23.12
N GLU A 218 1.05 -7.22 23.93
CA GLU A 218 1.87 -8.04 24.83
C GLU A 218 2.76 -9.03 24.06
N ALA A 219 2.26 -9.62 22.97
CA ALA A 219 3.08 -10.41 22.06
C ALA A 219 4.25 -9.58 21.49
N ALA A 220 3.99 -8.38 20.98
CA ALA A 220 5.03 -7.50 20.43
C ALA A 220 6.08 -7.07 21.48
N ARG A 221 5.64 -6.81 22.72
CA ARG A 221 6.53 -6.48 23.85
C ARG A 221 7.43 -7.63 24.26
N SER A 222 6.92 -8.86 24.23
CA SER A 222 7.69 -10.06 24.58
C SER A 222 8.73 -10.42 23.49
N GLN A 223 8.52 -9.99 22.25
CA GLN A 223 9.48 -10.19 21.15
C GLN A 223 10.65 -9.22 21.21
N LYS A 224 11.76 -9.67 21.82
CA LYS A 224 13.03 -8.93 21.89
C LYS A 224 13.50 -8.40 20.54
N ARG A 225 13.27 -9.15 19.46
CA ARG A 225 13.66 -8.79 18.08
C ARG A 225 12.87 -7.63 17.49
N LEU A 226 11.63 -7.43 17.92
CA LEU A 226 10.78 -6.34 17.45
C LEU A 226 10.88 -5.10 18.35
N ARG A 227 11.62 -5.17 19.46
CA ARG A 227 11.79 -4.05 20.39
C ARG A 227 12.45 -2.86 19.69
N GLY A 228 11.74 -1.74 19.62
CA GLY A 228 12.19 -0.53 18.91
C GLY A 228 11.99 -0.56 17.40
N GLU A 229 11.51 -1.67 16.83
CA GLU A 229 11.25 -1.88 15.40
C GLU A 229 9.74 -1.84 15.09
N HIS A 230 8.95 -1.19 15.94
CA HIS A 230 7.54 -0.89 15.69
C HIS A 230 7.11 0.30 16.55
N ASP A 231 6.05 0.97 16.12
CA ASP A 231 5.41 2.04 16.86
C ASP A 231 3.93 1.70 17.15
N LYS A 232 3.25 2.57 17.90
CA LYS A 232 1.83 2.38 18.24
C LYS A 232 0.94 2.37 17.00
N SER A 233 1.28 3.11 15.95
CA SER A 233 0.49 3.14 14.70
C SER A 233 0.56 1.81 13.97
N MET A 234 1.72 1.14 13.98
CA MET A 234 1.90 -0.20 13.43
C MET A 234 1.08 -1.24 14.21
N LEU A 235 1.07 -1.19 15.54
CA LEU A 235 0.23 -2.09 16.35
C LEU A 235 -1.25 -1.91 16.07
N VAL A 236 -1.69 -0.66 15.89
CA VAL A 236 -3.08 -0.34 15.49
C VAL A 236 -3.39 -0.94 14.12
N ALA A 237 -2.49 -0.77 13.14
CA ALA A 237 -2.66 -1.36 11.82
C ALA A 237 -2.74 -2.89 11.87
N TRP A 238 -1.84 -3.54 12.62
CA TRP A 238 -1.85 -4.99 12.80
C TRP A 238 -3.13 -5.51 13.44
N ALA A 239 -3.64 -4.80 14.46
CA ALA A 239 -4.91 -5.16 15.09
C ALA A 239 -6.09 -5.04 14.12
N VAL A 240 -6.12 -3.98 13.31
CA VAL A 240 -7.15 -3.78 12.27
C VAL A 240 -7.07 -4.82 11.16
N GLU A 241 -5.87 -5.22 10.77
CA GLU A 241 -5.64 -6.31 9.82
C GLU A 241 -5.92 -7.71 10.40
N GLY A 242 -6.29 -7.81 11.69
CA GLY A 242 -6.59 -9.07 12.34
C GLY A 242 -5.36 -9.96 12.59
N LEU A 243 -4.18 -9.37 12.79
CA LEU A 243 -3.00 -10.12 13.22
C LEU A 243 -3.19 -10.62 14.66
N THR A 244 -2.61 -11.78 14.92
CA THR A 244 -2.63 -12.49 16.20
C THR A 244 -1.25 -12.46 16.85
N ALA A 245 -1.15 -12.95 18.09
CA ALA A 245 0.14 -13.13 18.76
C ALA A 245 1.10 -14.04 17.96
N ALA A 246 0.59 -15.11 17.35
CA ALA A 246 1.39 -16.03 16.53
C ALA A 246 2.03 -15.33 15.32
N ASP A 247 1.34 -14.35 14.75
CA ASP A 247 1.84 -13.57 13.62
C ASP A 247 2.99 -12.66 14.01
N VAL A 248 2.96 -12.12 15.23
CA VAL A 248 4.06 -11.33 15.76
C VAL A 248 5.34 -12.16 15.87
N HIS A 249 5.24 -13.43 16.29
CA HIS A 249 6.37 -14.35 16.29
C HIS A 249 6.88 -14.63 14.86
N ALA A 250 5.96 -14.97 13.94
CA ALA A 250 6.32 -15.23 12.55
C ALA A 250 6.99 -14.00 11.88
N MET A 251 6.52 -12.79 12.15
CA MET A 251 7.17 -11.56 11.67
C MET A 251 8.58 -11.40 12.22
N ALA A 252 8.83 -11.75 13.49
CA ALA A 252 10.16 -11.69 14.09
C ALA A 252 11.11 -12.68 13.38
N ASP A 253 10.66 -13.90 13.11
CA ASP A 253 11.44 -14.94 12.42
C ASP A 253 11.78 -14.53 10.97
N ILE A 254 10.79 -14.00 10.23
CA ILE A 254 11.02 -13.45 8.88
C ILE A 254 12.02 -12.28 8.96
N SER A 255 11.84 -11.38 9.93
CA SER A 255 12.71 -10.22 10.11
C SER A 255 14.16 -10.62 10.37
N GLU A 256 14.43 -11.77 10.99
CA GLU A 256 15.79 -12.28 11.19
C GLU A 256 16.40 -12.81 9.87
N ARG A 257 15.59 -13.50 9.06
CA ARG A 257 16.02 -14.10 7.79
C ARG A 257 16.18 -13.11 6.63
N LEU A 258 15.59 -11.92 6.74
CA LEU A 258 15.67 -10.88 5.70
C LEU A 258 17.12 -10.41 5.42
N PRO A 259 17.47 -10.06 4.17
CA PRO A 259 18.80 -9.56 3.83
C PRO A 259 19.23 -8.36 4.70
N LYS A 260 20.49 -8.33 5.15
CA LYS A 260 21.02 -7.33 6.12
C LYS A 260 20.91 -5.87 5.67
N LYS A 261 20.77 -5.62 4.36
CA LYS A 261 20.79 -4.27 3.74
C LYS A 261 19.49 -3.46 3.93
N CYS A 262 18.44 -4.05 4.49
CA CYS A 262 17.21 -3.32 4.81
C CYS A 262 17.35 -2.64 6.19
N ARG A 263 18.15 -1.57 6.31
CA ARG A 263 18.26 -0.76 7.56
C ARG A 263 17.93 0.70 7.23
N GLY A 264 17.13 1.35 8.07
CA GLY A 264 16.68 2.73 7.88
C GLY A 264 15.67 3.18 8.94
N ALA A 265 15.27 4.45 8.90
CA ALA A 265 14.23 4.99 9.78
C ALA A 265 12.85 4.36 9.48
N GLY A 266 12.00 4.22 10.49
CA GLY A 266 10.61 3.75 10.32
C GLY A 266 10.40 2.23 10.31
N ALA A 267 11.33 1.46 10.88
CA ALA A 267 11.27 0.00 11.01
C ALA A 267 11.04 -0.75 9.68
N PRO A 268 11.85 -0.50 8.63
CA PRO A 268 11.63 -1.06 7.30
C PRO A 268 11.69 -2.59 7.29
N ARG A 269 12.46 -3.23 8.18
CA ARG A 269 12.53 -4.70 8.28
C ARG A 269 11.22 -5.29 8.75
N THR A 270 10.66 -4.76 9.83
CA THR A 270 9.41 -5.25 10.39
C THR A 270 8.24 -4.99 9.45
N ARG A 271 8.22 -3.84 8.77
CA ARG A 271 7.23 -3.55 7.72
C ARG A 271 7.35 -4.50 6.52
N LEU A 272 8.58 -4.83 6.12
CA LEU A 272 8.81 -5.80 5.04
C LEU A 272 8.45 -7.23 5.47
N ALA A 273 8.78 -7.63 6.70
CA ALA A 273 8.40 -8.92 7.24
C ALA A 273 6.87 -9.06 7.35
N HIS A 274 6.19 -8.00 7.77
CA HIS A 274 4.73 -7.89 7.74
C HIS A 274 4.16 -8.07 6.32
N GLN A 275 4.74 -7.41 5.31
CA GLN A 275 4.31 -7.58 3.92
C GLN A 275 4.50 -9.00 3.40
N ILE A 276 5.62 -9.66 3.75
CA ILE A 276 5.87 -11.05 3.37
C ILE A 276 4.90 -12.00 4.08
N LEU A 277 4.69 -11.81 5.39
CA LEU A 277 3.77 -12.62 6.18
C LEU A 277 2.34 -12.54 5.64
N THR A 278 1.91 -11.35 5.24
CA THR A 278 0.55 -11.11 4.75
C THR A 278 0.40 -11.35 3.25
N ALA A 279 1.47 -11.67 2.52
CA ALA A 279 1.43 -11.87 1.07
C ALA A 279 0.49 -13.02 0.66
N ASP A 280 0.57 -14.13 1.39
CA ASP A 280 -0.16 -15.39 1.12
C ASP A 280 -1.42 -15.55 1.98
N ARG A 281 -1.72 -14.58 2.85
CA ARG A 281 -3.01 -14.63 3.54
C ARG A 281 -4.08 -14.56 2.47
N PRO A 282 -5.12 -15.40 2.53
CA PRO A 282 -6.31 -15.12 1.77
C PRO A 282 -6.73 -13.73 2.22
N GLY A 283 -6.49 -12.75 1.36
CA GLY A 283 -7.28 -11.54 1.42
C GLY A 283 -8.73 -12.01 1.39
N VAL A 284 -9.62 -11.16 1.89
CA VAL A 284 -10.99 -11.15 1.37
C VAL A 284 -10.91 -11.47 -0.15
N PRO A 285 -11.61 -12.53 -0.61
CA PRO A 285 -11.20 -13.42 -1.70
C PRO A 285 -10.61 -12.70 -2.91
N ALA A 286 -9.58 -13.28 -3.55
CA ALA A 286 -8.84 -12.73 -4.69
C ALA A 286 -9.70 -12.31 -5.91
N THR A 287 -10.99 -12.66 -5.92
CA THR A 287 -12.01 -12.22 -6.87
C THR A 287 -12.61 -10.84 -6.55
N ASP A 288 -12.29 -10.27 -5.39
CA ASP A 288 -12.83 -9.01 -4.92
C ASP A 288 -11.79 -7.90 -5.13
N VAL A 289 -11.94 -7.16 -6.22
CA VAL A 289 -11.13 -5.98 -6.60
C VAL A 289 -10.95 -5.02 -5.41
N SER A 290 -11.92 -5.04 -4.49
CA SER A 290 -11.93 -4.36 -3.20
C SER A 290 -10.75 -4.63 -2.28
N ALA A 291 -10.54 -5.90 -1.92
CA ALA A 291 -9.49 -6.28 -1.00
C ALA A 291 -8.11 -5.94 -1.57
N MET A 292 -7.98 -6.11 -2.89
CA MET A 292 -6.76 -5.84 -3.63
C MET A 292 -6.45 -4.34 -3.74
N ALA A 293 -7.45 -3.50 -4.01
CA ALA A 293 -7.33 -2.05 -4.08
C ALA A 293 -6.97 -1.44 -2.72
N ALA A 294 -7.60 -1.92 -1.64
CA ALA A 294 -7.30 -1.55 -0.27
C ALA A 294 -5.88 -1.92 0.15
N VAL A 295 -5.44 -3.13 -0.19
CA VAL A 295 -4.10 -3.62 0.09
C VAL A 295 -3.04 -2.85 -0.69
N ILE A 296 -3.25 -2.57 -1.98
CA ILE A 296 -2.34 -1.76 -2.78
C ILE A 296 -2.30 -0.33 -2.26
N ALA A 297 -3.46 0.25 -1.90
CA ALA A 297 -3.55 1.57 -1.28
C ALA A 297 -2.73 1.66 0.02
N ALA A 298 -2.87 0.68 0.91
CA ALA A 298 -2.13 0.59 2.16
C ALA A 298 -0.63 0.40 1.91
N GLN A 299 -0.26 -0.49 0.99
CA GLN A 299 1.14 -0.75 0.64
C GLN A 299 1.81 0.43 -0.04
N THR A 300 1.17 1.07 -1.02
CA THR A 300 1.70 2.26 -1.68
C THR A 300 1.86 3.39 -0.66
N ALA A 301 0.93 3.57 0.29
CA ALA A 301 1.07 4.57 1.35
C ALA A 301 2.27 4.26 2.27
N VAL A 302 2.45 3.01 2.70
CA VAL A 302 3.58 2.59 3.54
C VAL A 302 4.91 2.71 2.79
N MET A 303 4.99 2.22 1.55
CA MET A 303 6.20 2.29 0.72
C MET A 303 6.59 3.73 0.45
N VAL A 304 5.64 4.60 0.10
CA VAL A 304 5.91 6.02 -0.12
C VAL A 304 6.34 6.70 1.18
N ALA A 305 5.71 6.41 2.32
CA ALA A 305 6.12 6.97 3.61
C ALA A 305 7.55 6.56 3.98
N ILE A 306 7.92 5.29 3.78
CA ILE A 306 9.28 4.81 4.04
C ILE A 306 10.27 5.49 3.09
N MET A 307 9.96 5.54 1.78
CA MET A 307 10.86 6.14 0.79
C MET A 307 11.03 7.65 1.02
N SER A 308 9.96 8.38 1.32
CA SER A 308 10.02 9.80 1.67
C SER A 308 10.77 10.06 2.98
N SER A 309 10.53 9.26 4.03
CA SER A 309 11.28 9.37 5.29
C SER A 309 12.77 9.04 5.14
N THR A 310 13.10 8.09 4.26
CA THR A 310 14.50 7.72 3.97
C THR A 310 15.20 8.85 3.22
N VAL A 311 14.55 9.47 2.22
CA VAL A 311 15.10 10.61 1.46
C VAL A 311 15.31 11.85 2.33
N VAL A 312 14.39 12.13 3.26
CA VAL A 312 14.54 13.24 4.23
C VAL A 312 15.67 12.94 5.24
N ALA A 313 15.81 11.69 5.68
CA ALA A 313 16.90 11.30 6.58
C ALA A 313 18.28 11.39 5.92
N THR A 314 18.45 10.97 4.65
CA THR A 314 19.74 11.09 3.96
C THR A 314 20.11 12.53 3.61
N THR A 315 19.14 13.42 3.39
CA THR A 315 19.39 14.85 3.13
C THR A 315 19.75 15.61 4.41
N ALA A 316 19.16 15.25 5.56
CA ALA A 316 19.51 15.82 6.85
C ALA A 316 20.90 15.41 7.37
N THR A 317 21.44 14.25 6.96
CA THR A 317 22.80 13.80 7.30
C THR A 317 23.89 14.27 6.33
N ALA A 318 23.50 14.86 5.19
CA ALA A 318 24.41 15.39 4.17
C ALA A 318 24.49 16.93 4.19
N SER A 319 23.93 17.56 5.22
CA SER A 319 23.98 19.01 5.48
C SER A 319 24.89 19.31 6.67
#